data_AF-A0A4R3Z4D1-F1
#
_entry.id   AF-A0A4R3Z4D1-F1
#
_cell.length_a   1.000
_cell.length_b   1.000
_cell.length_c   1.000
_cell.angle_alpha   90.00
_cell.angle_beta   90.00
_cell.angle_gamma   90.00
#
_symmetry.space_group_name_H-M   'P 1'
#
loop_
_entity.id
_entity.type
_entity.pdbx_description
1 polymer ?
#
loop_
_entity_poly.entity_id
_entity_poly.type
_entity_poly.pdbx_seq_one_letter_code
_entity_poly.pdbx_strand_id
1 'polypeptide(L)'
;MRVASPWVHHFQVDPGFNKIIKILLAILWLAGCSSSEVNRKTEYILTFIIRDDLNDGMPLRIRIFPVRNEDDFMRATFYELQAVNPKMDNDILPGENSIFIVPGEQSKFYPLQLAANISHIGLFAEFKQFDAQQWRLLLPASPTVELSVWQKVIKAAPAPREVFIRLDRTGLSIDFSAAVHATEKLGQGEAK
;
A
#
# COMPACT_ATOMS: atom_id res chain seq x y z
N MET A 1 25.83 78.27 34.99
CA MET A 1 24.99 77.15 34.53
C MET A 1 25.90 75.99 34.14
N ARG A 2 25.89 74.88 34.88
CA ARG A 2 26.64 73.66 34.56
C ARG A 2 25.64 72.64 33.99
N VAL A 3 25.89 72.16 32.78
CA VAL A 3 25.06 71.12 32.14
C VAL A 3 25.75 69.77 32.40
N ALA A 4 25.03 68.83 33.01
CA ALA A 4 25.51 67.50 33.34
C ALA A 4 25.55 66.61 32.08
N SER A 5 26.60 65.81 31.95
CA SER A 5 26.85 64.83 30.89
C SER A 5 25.97 63.57 31.02
N PRO A 6 25.60 62.89 29.91
CA PRO A 6 24.82 61.65 29.98
C PRO A 6 25.73 60.43 30.20
N TRP A 7 25.26 59.54 31.07
CA TRP A 7 25.84 58.24 31.35
C TRP A 7 25.63 57.28 30.17
N VAL A 8 26.71 56.65 29.69
CA VAL A 8 26.65 55.54 28.74
C VAL A 8 26.83 54.25 29.53
N HIS A 9 25.81 53.40 29.59
CA HIS A 9 25.93 52.07 30.16
C HIS A 9 26.66 51.15 29.18
N HIS A 10 27.89 50.79 29.52
CA HIS A 10 28.63 49.72 28.87
C HIS A 10 27.96 48.38 29.23
N PHE A 11 27.25 47.77 28.29
CA PHE A 11 26.76 46.39 28.42
C PHE A 11 27.97 45.44 28.28
N GLN A 12 28.46 44.92 29.40
CA GLN A 12 29.49 43.88 29.41
C GLN A 12 28.83 42.53 29.10
N VAL A 13 29.18 41.94 27.96
CA VAL A 13 28.74 40.60 27.58
C VAL A 13 29.60 39.59 28.34
N ASP A 14 28.97 38.80 29.22
CA ASP A 14 29.67 37.83 30.04
C ASP A 14 30.41 36.77 29.19
N PRO A 15 31.65 36.37 29.56
CA PRO A 15 32.44 35.39 28.80
C PRO A 15 31.80 33.99 28.75
N GLY A 16 30.82 33.71 29.62
CA GLY A 16 29.99 32.49 29.57
C GLY A 16 29.05 32.46 28.36
N PHE A 17 28.58 33.61 27.89
CA PHE A 17 27.67 33.73 26.75
C PHE A 17 28.29 33.24 25.45
N ASN A 18 29.57 33.54 25.22
CA ASN A 18 30.34 33.03 24.08
C ASN A 18 30.55 31.52 24.09
N LYS A 19 30.60 30.89 25.27
CA LYS A 19 30.67 29.42 25.37
C LYS A 19 29.34 28.78 25.01
N ILE A 20 28.24 29.35 25.50
CA ILE A 20 26.88 28.89 25.21
C ILE A 20 26.58 29.00 23.71
N ILE A 21 26.94 30.13 23.08
CA ILE A 21 26.78 30.32 21.64
C ILE A 21 27.56 29.27 20.84
N LYS A 22 28.81 28.98 21.18
CA LYS A 22 29.62 27.98 20.47
C LYS A 22 29.04 26.57 20.58
N ILE A 23 28.49 26.21 21.74
CA ILE A 23 27.84 24.91 21.95
C ILE A 23 26.54 24.83 21.16
N LEU A 24 25.71 25.87 21.18
CA LEU A 24 24.47 25.93 20.39
C LEU A 24 24.75 25.88 18.87
N LEU A 25 25.78 26.59 18.40
CA LEU A 25 26.18 26.57 17.01
C LEU A 25 26.69 25.18 16.59
N ALA A 26 27.46 24.52 17.46
CA ALA A 26 27.91 23.15 17.21
C ALA A 26 26.73 22.16 17.10
N ILE A 27 25.73 22.23 17.99
CA ILE A 27 24.55 21.36 17.94
C ILE A 27 23.73 21.61 16.66
N LEU A 28 23.64 22.86 16.19
CA LEU A 28 22.93 23.21 14.96
C LEU A 28 23.62 22.61 13.71
N TRP A 29 24.94 22.42 13.75
CA TRP A 29 25.69 21.75 12.67
C TRP A 29 25.49 20.22 12.64
N LEU A 30 25.04 19.60 13.73
CA LEU A 30 24.68 18.18 13.75
C LEU A 30 23.25 17.91 13.25
N ALA A 31 22.44 18.93 13.01
CA ALA A 31 21.12 18.80 12.39
C ALA A 31 21.25 18.61 10.87
N GLY A 32 21.87 17.51 10.45
CA GLY A 32 21.86 17.07 9.06
C GLY A 32 20.44 16.70 8.62
N CYS A 33 19.95 17.34 7.56
CA CYS A 33 18.66 17.02 6.96
C CYS A 33 18.77 15.68 6.21
N SER A 34 18.52 14.56 6.89
CA SER A 34 18.31 13.26 6.23
C SER A 34 16.89 13.24 5.65
N SER A 35 16.71 13.90 4.51
CA SER A 35 15.52 13.71 3.68
C SER A 35 15.71 12.44 2.86
N SER A 36 15.48 11.29 3.50
CA SER A 36 15.38 10.03 2.77
C SER A 36 13.95 9.92 2.24
N GLU A 37 13.77 10.11 0.94
CA GLU A 37 12.55 9.68 0.26
C GLU A 37 12.45 8.16 0.41
N VAL A 38 11.61 7.72 1.33
CA VAL A 38 11.31 6.30 1.48
C VAL A 38 10.42 5.94 0.30
N ASN A 39 10.99 5.29 -0.72
CA ASN A 39 10.23 4.57 -1.74
C ASN A 39 9.47 3.43 -1.05
N ARG A 40 8.34 3.76 -0.42
CA ARG A 40 7.53 2.83 0.37
C ARG A 40 6.72 1.99 -0.60
N LYS A 41 7.19 0.77 -0.83
CA LYS A 41 6.33 -0.27 -1.36
C LYS A 41 5.37 -0.71 -0.25
N THR A 42 4.11 -0.91 -0.60
CA THR A 42 3.11 -1.48 0.30
C THR A 42 2.96 -2.95 -0.01
N GLU A 43 3.08 -3.80 1.00
CA GLU A 43 2.92 -5.24 0.86
C GLU A 43 1.46 -5.64 1.07
N TYR A 44 0.97 -6.49 0.19
CA TYR A 44 -0.35 -7.09 0.22
C TYR A 44 -0.24 -8.62 0.17
N ILE A 45 -1.20 -9.30 0.77
CA ILE A 45 -1.43 -10.73 0.59
C ILE A 45 -2.86 -10.86 0.06
N LEU A 46 -2.98 -11.30 -1.19
CA LEU A 46 -4.27 -11.60 -1.79
C LEU A 46 -4.61 -13.06 -1.48
N THR A 47 -5.65 -13.28 -0.69
CA THR A 47 -6.13 -14.59 -0.29
C THR A 47 -7.39 -14.91 -1.07
N PHE A 48 -7.27 -15.76 -2.08
CA PHE A 48 -8.39 -16.26 -2.87
C PHE A 48 -9.04 -17.42 -2.15
N ILE A 49 -10.32 -17.29 -1.80
CA ILE A 49 -11.16 -18.34 -1.23
C ILE A 49 -12.04 -18.89 -2.34
N ILE A 50 -11.81 -20.15 -2.70
CA ILE A 50 -12.44 -20.79 -3.85
C ILE A 50 -13.67 -21.55 -3.36
N ARG A 51 -14.82 -21.26 -3.96
CA ARG A 51 -16.09 -21.92 -3.69
C ARG A 51 -16.57 -22.59 -4.96
N ASP A 52 -17.16 -23.76 -4.79
CA ASP A 52 -17.71 -24.59 -5.88
C ASP A 52 -16.67 -25.05 -6.91
N ASP A 53 -17.15 -25.86 -7.85
CA ASP A 53 -16.41 -26.14 -9.08
C ASP A 53 -16.55 -24.95 -10.04
N LEU A 54 -15.42 -24.46 -10.52
CA LEU A 54 -15.28 -23.23 -11.30
C LEU A 54 -14.86 -23.54 -12.73
N ASN A 55 -15.23 -22.66 -13.65
CA ASN A 55 -14.71 -22.68 -15.02
C ASN A 55 -14.81 -24.06 -15.70
N ASP A 56 -15.93 -24.76 -15.47
CA ASP A 56 -16.20 -26.14 -15.93
C ASP A 56 -15.14 -27.17 -15.53
N GLY A 57 -14.55 -27.05 -14.34
CA GLY A 57 -13.48 -27.94 -13.88
C GLY A 57 -12.18 -27.77 -14.67
N MET A 58 -11.98 -26.62 -15.34
CA MET A 58 -10.72 -26.28 -15.99
C MET A 58 -9.93 -25.25 -15.18
N PRO A 59 -8.58 -25.25 -15.26
CA PRO A 59 -7.78 -24.22 -14.62
C PRO A 59 -8.22 -22.81 -15.02
N LEU A 60 -8.39 -21.93 -14.03
CA LEU A 60 -8.73 -20.53 -14.23
C LEU A 60 -7.49 -19.67 -14.03
N ARG A 61 -7.10 -18.87 -15.02
CA ARG A 61 -6.04 -17.87 -14.85
C ARG A 61 -6.62 -16.58 -14.27
N ILE A 62 -5.96 -16.05 -13.25
CA ILE A 62 -6.24 -14.72 -12.71
C ILE A 62 -5.01 -13.85 -12.94
N ARG A 63 -5.17 -12.75 -13.67
CA ARG A 63 -4.15 -11.72 -13.86
C ARG A 63 -4.35 -10.61 -12.83
N ILE A 64 -3.25 -10.14 -12.26
CA ILE A 64 -3.21 -9.07 -11.28
C ILE A 64 -2.51 -7.86 -11.91
N PHE A 65 -3.22 -6.73 -11.93
CA PHE A 65 -2.78 -5.47 -12.51
C PHE A 65 -2.59 -4.42 -11.42
N PRO A 66 -1.39 -3.84 -11.26
CA PRO A 66 -1.23 -2.57 -10.58
C PRO A 66 -1.84 -1.46 -11.44
N VAL A 67 -2.79 -0.71 -10.87
CA VAL A 67 -3.59 0.29 -11.60
C VAL A 67 -3.37 1.67 -10.97
N ARG A 68 -3.02 2.67 -11.78
CA ARG A 68 -2.86 4.07 -11.37
C ARG A 68 -4.18 4.85 -11.43
N ASN A 69 -5.02 4.53 -12.41
CA ASN A 69 -6.34 5.09 -12.61
C ASN A 69 -7.33 3.97 -12.96
N GLU A 70 -8.48 3.97 -12.30
CA GLU A 70 -9.51 2.95 -12.49
C GLU A 70 -10.15 2.98 -13.88
N ASP A 71 -10.20 4.15 -14.52
CA ASP A 71 -10.94 4.39 -15.76
C ASP A 71 -10.57 3.40 -16.87
N ASP A 72 -9.28 3.27 -17.18
CA ASP A 72 -8.80 2.41 -18.27
C ASP A 72 -9.13 0.95 -17.99
N PHE A 73 -8.92 0.52 -16.75
CA PHE A 73 -9.14 -0.86 -16.36
C PHE A 73 -10.63 -1.20 -16.41
N MET A 74 -11.48 -0.26 -16.04
CA MET A 74 -12.93 -0.41 -16.02
C MET A 74 -13.59 -0.28 -17.40
N ARG A 75 -12.97 0.44 -18.34
CA ARG A 75 -13.45 0.55 -19.72
C ARG A 75 -12.95 -0.56 -20.64
N ALA A 76 -11.82 -1.18 -20.29
CA ALA A 76 -11.27 -2.29 -21.03
C ALA A 76 -12.25 -3.46 -21.16
N THR A 77 -12.31 -4.02 -22.35
CA THR A 77 -13.03 -5.25 -22.66
C THR A 77 -12.27 -6.48 -22.17
N PHE A 78 -12.96 -7.60 -22.08
CA PHE A 78 -12.37 -8.90 -21.73
C PHE A 78 -11.17 -9.25 -22.63
N TYR A 79 -11.31 -9.08 -23.94
CA TYR A 79 -10.26 -9.43 -24.91
C TYR A 79 -9.05 -8.49 -24.84
N GLU A 80 -9.27 -7.21 -24.57
CA GLU A 80 -8.16 -6.27 -24.37
C GLU A 80 -7.36 -6.63 -23.12
N LEU A 81 -8.03 -7.00 -22.01
CA LEU A 81 -7.35 -7.46 -20.79
C LEU A 81 -6.72 -8.85 -20.93
N GLN A 82 -7.20 -9.70 -21.84
CA GLN A 82 -6.61 -11.00 -22.13
C GLN A 82 -5.36 -10.91 -23.03
N ALA A 83 -5.19 -9.83 -23.77
CA ALA A 83 -4.05 -9.67 -24.67
C ALA A 83 -2.71 -9.80 -23.93
N VAL A 84 -1.70 -10.38 -24.59
CA VAL A 84 -0.33 -10.54 -24.05
C VAL A 84 0.22 -9.19 -23.59
N ASN A 85 -0.01 -8.16 -24.41
CA ASN A 85 0.30 -6.76 -24.11
C ASN A 85 -0.98 -5.94 -24.29
N PRO A 86 -1.80 -5.74 -23.25
CA PRO A 86 -2.96 -4.88 -23.35
C PRO A 86 -2.50 -3.48 -23.79
N LYS A 87 -2.93 -3.04 -24.98
CA LYS A 87 -2.77 -1.64 -25.40
C LYS A 87 -3.83 -0.83 -24.67
N MET A 88 -3.52 -0.47 -23.44
CA MET A 88 -4.32 0.44 -22.64
C MET A 88 -3.49 1.70 -22.42
N ASP A 89 -4.15 2.82 -22.15
CA ASP A 89 -3.46 4.05 -21.80
C ASP A 89 -2.54 3.80 -20.58
N ASN A 90 -1.56 4.68 -20.38
CA ASN A 90 -0.39 4.46 -19.50
C ASN A 90 -0.73 4.26 -18.00
N ASP A 91 -2.00 4.18 -17.64
CA ASP A 91 -2.48 4.07 -16.27
C ASP A 91 -2.61 2.63 -15.77
N ILE A 92 -2.55 1.62 -16.65
CA ILE A 92 -2.46 0.21 -16.26
C ILE A 92 -1.06 -0.32 -16.58
N LEU A 93 -0.40 -0.86 -15.56
CA LEU A 93 0.90 -1.51 -15.77
C LEU A 93 0.68 -2.94 -16.32
N PRO A 94 1.53 -3.42 -17.24
CA PRO A 94 1.43 -4.78 -17.76
C PRO A 94 1.33 -5.81 -16.62
N GLY A 95 0.36 -6.71 -16.73
CA GLY A 95 0.18 -7.79 -15.78
C GLY A 95 1.25 -8.87 -15.96
N GLU A 96 2.45 -8.67 -15.39
CA GLU A 96 3.45 -9.72 -15.22
C GLU A 96 3.03 -10.74 -14.15
N ASN A 97 2.06 -10.35 -13.31
CA ASN A 97 1.59 -11.10 -12.16
C ASN A 97 0.34 -11.89 -12.52
N SER A 98 0.44 -13.22 -12.55
CA SER A 98 -0.71 -14.10 -12.73
C SER A 98 -0.62 -15.35 -11.86
N ILE A 99 -1.78 -15.90 -11.54
CA ILE A 99 -1.94 -17.16 -10.81
C ILE A 99 -2.92 -18.06 -11.56
N PHE A 100 -2.79 -19.37 -11.35
CA PHE A 100 -3.76 -20.34 -11.83
C PHE A 100 -4.49 -20.96 -10.65
N ILE A 101 -5.81 -20.95 -10.68
CA ILE A 101 -6.67 -21.69 -9.78
C ILE A 101 -6.92 -23.04 -10.43
N VAL A 102 -6.55 -24.12 -9.74
CA VAL A 102 -6.73 -25.49 -10.23
C VAL A 102 -8.01 -26.08 -9.62
N PRO A 103 -8.77 -26.91 -10.34
CA PRO A 103 -9.95 -27.57 -9.79
C PRO A 103 -9.65 -28.30 -8.47
N GLY A 104 -10.52 -28.13 -7.47
CA GLY A 104 -10.38 -28.71 -6.13
C GLY A 104 -9.56 -27.86 -5.15
N GLU A 105 -8.83 -26.84 -5.61
CA GLU A 105 -8.13 -25.88 -4.74
C GLU A 105 -9.16 -25.10 -3.90
N GLN A 106 -8.96 -25.01 -2.59
CA GLN A 106 -9.89 -24.34 -1.66
C GLN A 106 -9.47 -22.91 -1.34
N SER A 107 -8.16 -22.66 -1.38
CA SER A 107 -7.59 -21.34 -1.15
C SER A 107 -6.27 -21.16 -1.87
N LYS A 108 -5.97 -19.95 -2.31
CA LYS A 108 -4.68 -19.57 -2.88
C LYS A 108 -4.18 -18.24 -2.33
N PHE A 109 -2.91 -18.17 -1.99
CA PHE A 109 -2.27 -16.96 -1.46
C PHE A 109 -1.35 -16.37 -2.52
N TYR A 110 -1.39 -15.05 -2.67
CA TYR A 110 -0.52 -14.32 -3.59
C TYR A 110 0.07 -13.07 -2.92
N PRO A 111 1.38 -13.06 -2.59
CA PRO A 111 2.03 -11.86 -2.10
C PRO A 111 2.22 -10.85 -3.24
N LEU A 112 1.90 -9.60 -2.97
CA LEU A 112 1.95 -8.51 -3.94
C LEU A 112 2.62 -7.29 -3.31
N GLN A 113 3.56 -6.66 -4.03
CA GLN A 113 4.14 -5.39 -3.64
C GLN A 113 3.69 -4.29 -4.60
N LEU A 114 3.11 -3.22 -4.05
CA LEU A 114 2.68 -2.06 -4.83
C LEU A 114 3.57 -0.86 -4.55
N ALA A 115 3.94 -0.14 -5.60
CA ALA A 115 4.58 1.16 -5.46
C ALA A 115 3.58 2.22 -4.97
N ALA A 116 4.07 3.29 -4.34
CA ALA A 116 3.24 4.33 -3.72
C ALA A 116 2.34 5.09 -4.71
N ASN A 117 2.66 5.07 -6.00
CA ASN A 117 1.89 5.70 -7.07
C ASN A 117 0.79 4.81 -7.66
N ILE A 118 0.63 3.58 -7.16
CA ILE A 118 -0.46 2.68 -7.55
C ILE A 118 -1.66 2.93 -6.63
N SER A 119 -2.81 3.23 -7.22
CA SER A 119 -4.04 3.58 -6.50
C SER A 119 -5.00 2.39 -6.36
N HIS A 120 -4.90 1.39 -7.24
CA HIS A 120 -5.78 0.23 -7.26
C HIS A 120 -5.05 -1.06 -7.65
N ILE A 121 -5.67 -2.18 -7.28
CA ILE A 121 -5.32 -3.53 -7.73
C ILE A 121 -6.47 -4.03 -8.60
N GLY A 122 -6.22 -4.17 -9.90
CA GLY A 122 -7.14 -4.80 -10.83
C GLY A 122 -6.94 -6.31 -10.85
N LEU A 123 -8.03 -7.07 -10.71
CA LEU A 123 -8.05 -8.52 -10.86
C LEU A 123 -8.88 -8.87 -12.08
N PHE A 124 -8.35 -9.75 -12.91
CA PHE A 124 -8.99 -10.23 -14.13
C PHE A 124 -8.97 -11.75 -14.16
N ALA A 125 -10.14 -12.37 -14.11
CA ALA A 125 -10.31 -13.81 -14.23
C ALA A 125 -10.66 -14.18 -15.67
N GLU A 126 -9.79 -14.98 -16.31
CA GLU A 126 -9.94 -15.46 -17.68
C GLU A 126 -10.91 -16.65 -17.75
N PHE A 127 -12.18 -16.40 -17.41
CA PHE A 127 -13.22 -17.42 -17.50
C PHE A 127 -13.47 -17.84 -18.95
N LYS A 128 -13.73 -19.13 -19.16
CA LYS A 128 -14.11 -19.69 -20.46
C LYS A 128 -15.45 -19.11 -20.96
N GLN A 129 -16.41 -18.95 -20.06
CA GLN A 129 -17.72 -18.36 -20.33
C GLN A 129 -17.94 -17.20 -19.35
N PHE A 130 -17.61 -15.98 -19.78
CA PHE A 130 -17.57 -14.82 -18.89
C PHE A 130 -18.86 -13.99 -18.85
N ASP A 131 -19.82 -14.20 -19.77
CA ASP A 131 -20.99 -13.32 -19.93
C ASP A 131 -21.87 -13.20 -18.66
N ALA A 132 -21.95 -14.26 -17.87
CA ALA A 132 -22.75 -14.31 -16.65
C ALA A 132 -21.91 -14.17 -15.36
N GLN A 133 -20.60 -13.89 -15.49
CA GLN A 133 -19.65 -13.91 -14.39
C GLN A 133 -19.00 -12.54 -14.19
N GLN A 134 -18.77 -12.18 -12.93
CA GLN A 134 -17.96 -11.05 -12.53
C GLN A 134 -16.48 -11.39 -12.79
N TRP A 135 -16.05 -11.24 -14.04
CA TRP A 135 -14.70 -11.58 -14.50
C TRP A 135 -13.64 -10.52 -14.13
N ARG A 136 -14.07 -9.37 -13.57
CA ARG A 136 -13.19 -8.28 -13.15
C ARG A 136 -13.54 -7.77 -11.77
N LEU A 137 -12.52 -7.48 -10.97
CA LEU A 137 -12.65 -6.82 -9.68
C LEU A 137 -11.58 -5.73 -9.54
N LEU A 138 -11.95 -4.57 -9.01
CA LEU A 138 -11.02 -3.49 -8.72
C LEU A 138 -11.02 -3.24 -7.21
N LEU A 139 -9.82 -3.27 -6.61
CA LEU A 139 -9.64 -3.07 -5.18
C LEU A 139 -8.90 -1.75 -4.97
N PRO A 140 -9.35 -0.87 -4.08
CA PRO A 140 -8.58 0.32 -3.73
C PRO A 140 -7.28 -0.11 -3.05
N ALA A 141 -6.14 0.32 -3.58
CA ALA A 141 -4.90 0.28 -2.85
C ALA A 141 -5.03 1.36 -1.78
N SER A 142 -5.38 0.95 -0.56
CA SER A 142 -5.57 1.90 0.55
C SER A 142 -4.33 2.80 0.64
N PRO A 143 -4.49 4.12 0.82
CA PRO A 143 -3.33 4.99 0.98
C PRO A 143 -2.45 4.44 2.12
N THR A 144 -1.14 4.58 1.97
CA THR A 144 -0.14 4.20 3.00
C THR A 144 -0.68 4.54 4.38
N VAL A 145 -0.90 3.53 5.22
CA VAL A 145 -1.32 3.73 6.61
C VAL A 145 -0.30 4.69 7.21
N GLU A 146 -0.77 5.81 7.77
CA GLU A 146 0.11 6.69 8.51
C GLU A 146 0.75 5.86 9.63
N LEU A 147 2.03 5.54 9.45
CA LEU A 147 2.79 4.82 10.45
C LEU A 147 2.69 5.58 11.77
N SER A 148 2.47 4.84 12.86
CA SER A 148 2.52 5.43 14.19
C SER A 148 3.88 6.07 14.43
N VAL A 149 3.94 7.07 15.33
CA VAL A 149 5.20 7.77 15.66
C VAL A 149 6.28 6.76 16.07
N TRP A 150 5.91 5.73 16.83
CA TRP A 150 6.84 4.69 17.26
C TRP A 150 7.36 3.83 16.10
N GLN A 151 6.53 3.46 15.13
CA GLN A 151 6.95 2.74 13.93
C GLN A 151 7.94 3.55 13.08
N LYS A 152 7.74 4.88 12.99
CA LYS A 152 8.68 5.79 12.32
C LYS A 152 10.03 5.84 13.04
N VAL A 153 10.03 5.82 14.37
CA VAL A 153 11.26 5.86 15.20
C VAL A 153 12.06 4.57 15.08
N ILE A 154 11.42 3.40 15.13
CA ILE A 154 12.11 2.10 15.08
C ILE A 154 12.34 1.60 13.63
N LYS A 155 11.88 2.34 12.62
CA LYS A 155 11.91 1.95 11.19
C LYS A 155 11.33 0.54 10.92
N ALA A 156 10.38 0.09 11.74
CA ALA A 156 9.73 -1.20 11.53
C ALA A 156 8.88 -1.14 10.26
N ALA A 157 9.03 -2.15 9.40
CA ALA A 157 8.14 -2.31 8.25
C ALA A 157 6.71 -2.59 8.74
N PRO A 158 5.68 -1.99 8.11
CA PRO A 158 4.30 -2.34 8.43
C PRO A 158 4.03 -3.80 8.05
N ALA A 159 3.13 -4.46 8.78
CA ALA A 159 2.67 -5.81 8.41
C ALA A 159 2.01 -5.80 7.03
N PRO A 160 2.10 -6.90 6.25
CA PRO A 160 1.41 -7.02 4.98
C PRO A 160 -0.10 -6.87 5.16
N ARG A 161 -0.74 -6.22 4.19
CA ARG A 161 -2.20 -6.05 4.17
C ARG A 161 -2.87 -7.25 3.54
N GLU A 162 -3.67 -7.97 4.30
CA GLU A 162 -4.41 -9.11 3.77
C GLU A 162 -5.75 -8.67 3.15
N VAL A 163 -6.05 -9.21 1.98
CA VAL A 163 -7.31 -9.00 1.28
C VAL A 163 -7.90 -10.35 0.90
N PHE A 164 -9.11 -10.62 1.36
CA PHE A 164 -9.83 -11.86 1.04
C PHE A 164 -10.72 -11.65 -0.17
N ILE A 165 -10.49 -12.47 -1.19
CA ILE A 165 -11.22 -12.45 -2.46
C ILE A 165 -11.95 -13.78 -2.55
N ARG A 166 -13.27 -13.74 -2.69
CA ARG A 166 -14.06 -14.93 -2.99
C ARG A 166 -14.08 -15.14 -4.49
N LEU A 167 -13.95 -16.40 -4.88
CA LEU A 167 -14.09 -16.86 -6.24
C LEU A 167 -15.13 -17.97 -6.26
N ASP A 168 -16.27 -17.71 -6.88
CA ASP A 168 -17.40 -18.65 -6.97
C ASP A 168 -18.01 -18.63 -8.38
N ARG A 169 -19.14 -19.32 -8.58
CA ARG A 169 -19.84 -19.38 -9.88
C ARG A 169 -20.32 -18.02 -10.40
N THR A 170 -20.46 -17.02 -9.53
CA THR A 170 -20.82 -15.65 -9.90
C THR A 170 -19.61 -14.81 -10.28
N GLY A 171 -18.38 -15.27 -9.98
CA GLY A 171 -17.13 -14.62 -10.35
C GLY A 171 -16.30 -14.16 -9.15
N LEU A 172 -15.54 -13.08 -9.36
CA LEU A 172 -14.69 -12.45 -8.35
C LEU A 172 -15.50 -11.51 -7.45
N SER A 173 -15.37 -11.65 -6.13
CA SER A 173 -15.95 -10.71 -5.16
C SER A 173 -15.07 -10.54 -3.92
N ILE A 174 -15.29 -9.48 -3.14
CA ILE A 174 -14.59 -9.29 -1.86
C ILE A 174 -15.27 -10.16 -0.79
N ASP A 175 -14.48 -10.93 -0.04
CA ASP A 175 -15.01 -11.68 1.10
C ASP A 175 -14.92 -10.87 2.40
N PHE A 176 -15.95 -10.07 2.65
CA PHE A 176 -16.05 -9.27 3.88
C PHE A 176 -16.19 -10.12 5.15
N SER A 177 -16.68 -11.36 5.05
CA SER A 177 -16.87 -12.24 6.22
C SER A 177 -15.54 -12.82 6.71
N ALA A 178 -14.63 -13.13 5.79
CA ALA A 178 -13.30 -13.63 6.13
C ALA A 178 -12.45 -12.57 6.86
N ALA A 179 -12.59 -11.30 6.45
CA ALA A 179 -11.91 -10.18 7.10
C ALA A 179 -12.33 -10.01 8.57
N VAL A 180 -13.62 -10.17 8.88
CA VAL A 180 -14.16 -10.04 10.25
C VAL A 180 -13.60 -11.15 11.16
N HIS A 181 -13.56 -12.40 10.71
CA HIS A 181 -13.03 -13.50 11.51
C HIS A 181 -11.51 -13.43 11.73
N ALA A 182 -10.76 -12.84 10.79
CA ALA A 182 -9.33 -12.58 10.98
C ALA A 182 -9.11 -11.55 12.11
N THR A 183 -9.94 -10.51 12.18
CA THR A 183 -9.85 -9.49 13.26
C THR A 183 -10.25 -10.05 14.63
N GLU A 184 -11.19 -10.98 14.68
CA GLU A 184 -11.65 -11.61 15.93
C GLU A 184 -10.57 -12.52 16.54
N LYS A 185 -9.82 -13.27 15.71
CA LYS A 185 -8.70 -14.11 16.18
C LYS A 185 -7.53 -13.31 16.73
N LEU A 186 -7.29 -12.09 16.25
CA LEU A 186 -6.22 -11.22 16.77
C LEU A 186 -6.59 -10.64 18.15
N GLY A 187 -7.88 -10.35 18.40
CA GLY A 187 -8.35 -9.84 19.70
C GLY A 187 -8.38 -10.88 20.83
N GLN A 188 -8.48 -12.18 20.50
CA GLN A 188 -8.52 -13.27 21.49
C GLN A 188 -7.13 -13.74 21.97
N GLY A 189 -6.05 -13.26 21.35
CA GLY A 189 -4.67 -13.61 21.70
C GLY A 189 -4.04 -12.78 22.83
N GLU A 190 -4.66 -11.66 23.24
CA GLU A 190 -4.12 -10.77 24.28
C GLU A 190 -4.69 -11.04 25.70
N ALA A 191 -5.57 -12.04 25.85
CA ALA A 191 -6.08 -12.44 27.16
C ALA A 191 -5.52 -13.82 27.56
N LYS A 192 -4.23 -13.89 27.87
CA LYS A 192 -3.69 -14.97 28.70
C LYS A 192 -2.45 -14.56 29.48
#